data_AF-A0A9J6NWW1-F1
#
_entry.id   AF-A0A9J6NWW1-F1
#
_cell.length_a   1.000
_cell.length_b   1.000
_cell.length_c   1.000
_cell.angle_alpha   90.00
_cell.angle_beta   90.00
_cell.angle_gamma   90.00
#
_symmetry.space_group_name_H-M   'P 1'
#
loop_
_entity.id
_entity.type
_entity.pdbx_description
1 polymer ?
#
loop_
_entity_poly.entity_id
_entity_poly.type
_entity_poly.pdbx_seq_one_letter_code
_entity_poly.pdbx_strand_id
1 'polypeptide(L)'
;MMEYNIGTIELLSILDENPTYRGINKFGHTLFVRKNTKEIIHRKIKNADRKKKHVSLNDKWRLVKPIDYEKANELFKNFRVIELRFADGTKRIFRKMPYNNNPIIESGVPKVQDALYYCLSYHEEE
;
A
#
# COMPACT_ATOMS: atom_id res chain seq x y z
N MET A 1 -17.57 -5.25 1.27
CA MET A 1 -16.78 -5.57 2.48
C MET A 1 -15.36 -5.80 1.99
N MET A 2 -14.29 -5.20 2.55
CA MET A 2 -12.93 -5.48 2.05
C MET A 2 -12.55 -6.92 2.39
N GLU A 3 -12.53 -7.80 1.40
CA GLU A 3 -12.28 -9.21 1.63
C GLU A 3 -10.78 -9.51 1.71
N TYR A 4 -10.38 -10.11 2.83
CA TYR A 4 -9.04 -10.61 3.07
C TYR A 4 -9.10 -12.12 2.88
N ASN A 5 -8.75 -12.60 1.69
CA ASN A 5 -9.00 -14.00 1.32
C ASN A 5 -7.70 -14.79 1.09
N ILE A 6 -6.60 -14.10 0.77
CA ILE A 6 -5.31 -14.70 0.42
C ILE A 6 -4.61 -15.21 1.68
N GLY A 7 -4.13 -16.46 1.66
CA GLY A 7 -3.33 -17.01 2.76
C GLY A 7 -1.92 -16.43 2.81
N THR A 8 -1.22 -16.50 3.95
CA THR A 8 0.15 -15.95 4.06
C THR A 8 1.11 -16.59 3.06
N ILE A 9 1.10 -17.92 2.91
CA ILE A 9 2.01 -18.62 1.98
C ILE A 9 1.73 -18.22 0.54
N GLU A 10 0.46 -18.24 0.14
CA GLU A 10 0.00 -17.83 -1.18
C GLU A 10 0.40 -16.37 -1.49
N LEU A 11 0.23 -15.47 -0.53
CA LEU A 11 0.67 -14.08 -0.67
C LEU A 11 2.18 -14.00 -0.91
N LEU A 12 2.99 -14.76 -0.17
CA LEU A 12 4.44 -14.73 -0.33
C LEU A 12 4.85 -15.17 -1.76
N SER A 13 4.21 -16.21 -2.29
CA SER A 13 4.43 -16.64 -3.68
C SER A 13 4.07 -15.56 -4.69
N ILE A 14 2.88 -14.93 -4.54
CA ILE A 14 2.45 -13.83 -5.41
C ILE A 14 3.45 -12.67 -5.38
N LEU A 15 3.97 -12.33 -4.20
CA LEU A 15 4.90 -11.21 -4.02
C LEU A 15 6.29 -11.51 -4.61
N ASP A 16 6.75 -12.76 -4.58
CA ASP A 16 8.02 -13.16 -5.22
C ASP A 16 7.96 -12.99 -6.74
N GLU A 17 6.83 -13.37 -7.35
CA GLU A 17 6.57 -13.20 -8.79
C GLU A 17 6.31 -11.73 -9.15
N ASN A 18 5.66 -10.98 -8.26
CA ASN A 18 5.23 -9.61 -8.47
C ASN A 18 5.81 -8.68 -7.38
N PRO A 19 7.10 -8.33 -7.44
CA PRO A 19 7.78 -7.61 -6.36
C PRO A 19 7.28 -6.17 -6.15
N THR A 20 6.48 -5.64 -7.08
CA THR A 20 5.81 -4.34 -6.97
C THR A 20 4.50 -4.42 -6.18
N TYR A 21 3.97 -5.61 -5.92
CA TYR A 21 2.73 -5.78 -5.18
C TYR A 21 2.97 -5.70 -3.67
N ARG A 22 1.89 -5.57 -2.92
CA ARG A 22 1.93 -5.53 -1.46
C ARG A 22 0.77 -6.31 -0.86
N GLY A 23 1.05 -7.06 0.19
CA GLY A 23 0.01 -7.59 1.05
C GLY A 23 -0.32 -6.60 2.16
N ILE A 24 -1.61 -6.45 2.47
CA ILE A 24 -2.07 -5.83 3.71
C ILE A 24 -3.11 -6.75 4.37
N ASN A 25 -3.03 -6.94 5.68
CA ASN A 25 -4.05 -7.69 6.43
C ASN A 25 -4.96 -6.75 7.22
N LYS A 26 -6.06 -7.30 7.75
CA LYS A 26 -7.07 -6.54 8.52
C LYS A 26 -6.52 -5.84 9.77
N PHE A 27 -5.36 -6.28 10.25
CA PHE A 27 -4.70 -5.69 11.40
C PHE A 27 -3.78 -4.54 11.02
N GLY A 28 -3.59 -4.24 9.73
CA GLY A 28 -2.70 -3.20 9.25
C GLY A 28 -1.22 -3.61 9.20
N HIS A 29 -0.93 -4.91 9.17
CA HIS A 29 0.40 -5.38 8.77
C HIS A 29 0.51 -5.36 7.26
N THR A 30 1.70 -5.04 6.77
CA THR A 30 2.04 -5.05 5.35
C THR A 30 3.24 -5.95 5.09
N LEU A 31 3.18 -6.68 3.97
CA LEU A 31 4.28 -7.45 3.40
C LEU A 31 4.57 -6.93 1.99
N PHE A 32 5.84 -6.79 1.64
CA PHE A 32 6.28 -6.41 0.30
C PHE A 32 7.71 -6.87 0.06
N VAL A 33 8.07 -7.10 -1.20
CA VAL A 33 9.43 -7.49 -1.57
C VAL A 33 10.32 -6.27 -1.73
N ARG A 34 11.54 -6.35 -1.21
CA ARG A 34 12.58 -5.35 -1.51
C ARG A 34 13.22 -5.71 -2.86
N LYS A 35 12.98 -4.86 -3.87
CA LYS A 35 13.36 -5.09 -5.28
C LYS A 35 14.81 -5.59 -5.47
N ASN A 36 15.76 -5.07 -4.68
CA ASN A 36 17.19 -5.38 -4.87
C ASN A 36 17.66 -6.65 -4.15
N THR A 37 17.00 -7.06 -3.06
CA THR A 37 17.46 -8.17 -2.22
C THR A 37 16.50 -9.37 -2.24
N LYS A 38 15.33 -9.22 -2.86
CA LYS A 38 14.21 -10.17 -2.81
C LYS A 38 13.75 -10.54 -1.40
N GLU A 39 14.15 -9.77 -0.40
CA GLU A 39 13.73 -9.98 0.98
C GLU A 39 12.27 -9.56 1.16
N ILE A 40 11.51 -10.37 1.89
CA ILE A 40 10.17 -10.02 2.34
C ILE A 40 10.28 -9.09 3.53
N ILE A 41 9.80 -7.86 3.35
CA ILE A 41 9.80 -6.86 4.40
C ILE A 41 8.43 -6.82 5.07
N HIS A 42 8.43 -7.12 6.37
CA HIS A 42 7.29 -6.90 7.25
C HIS A 42 7.31 -5.48 7.81
N ARG A 43 6.18 -4.77 7.69
CA ARG A 43 5.96 -3.51 8.41
C ARG A 43 4.58 -3.46 9.05
N LYS A 44 4.51 -2.81 10.20
CA LYS A 44 3.27 -2.52 10.92
C LYS A 44 2.87 -1.06 10.67
N ILE A 45 1.63 -0.79 10.27
CA ILE A 45 1.09 0.58 10.23
C ILE A 45 0.97 1.09 11.67
N LYS A 46 1.25 2.38 11.94
CA LYS A 46 1.28 2.95 13.30
C LYS A 46 0.00 2.71 14.13
N ASN A 47 -1.15 2.48 13.49
CA ASN A 47 -2.45 2.24 14.12
C ASN A 47 -2.90 0.77 14.10
N ALA A 48 -2.03 -0.14 13.67
CA ALA A 48 -2.32 -1.57 13.65
C ALA A 48 -2.58 -2.09 15.08
N ASP A 49 -3.52 -3.04 15.21
CA ASP A 49 -3.98 -3.58 16.50
C ASP A 49 -2.78 -3.90 17.40
N ARG A 50 -2.71 -3.24 18.56
CA ARG A 50 -1.59 -3.35 19.50
C ARG A 50 -1.44 -4.78 20.06
N LYS A 51 -2.53 -5.56 20.08
CA LYS A 51 -2.53 -6.94 20.58
C LYS A 51 -1.88 -7.91 19.58
N LYS A 52 -1.97 -7.63 18.28
CA LYS A 52 -1.29 -8.42 17.24
C LYS A 52 0.04 -7.78 16.84
N LYS A 53 1.13 -8.28 17.42
CA LYS A 53 2.49 -7.82 17.12
C LYS A 53 3.11 -8.54 15.92
N HIS A 54 2.72 -9.79 15.70
CA HIS A 54 3.35 -10.68 14.73
C HIS A 54 2.39 -11.10 13.62
N VAL A 55 2.95 -11.38 12.45
CA VAL A 55 2.27 -12.05 11.34
C VAL A 55 2.16 -13.53 11.64
N SER A 56 1.03 -14.13 11.30
CA SER A 56 0.80 -15.57 11.37
C SER A 56 0.63 -16.16 9.96
N LEU A 57 0.92 -17.46 9.80
CA LEU A 57 0.56 -18.20 8.59
C LEU A 57 -0.95 -18.25 8.35
N ASN A 58 -1.74 -18.14 9.42
CA ASN A 58 -3.20 -18.10 9.37
C ASN A 58 -3.77 -16.70 9.11
N ASP A 59 -2.91 -15.68 8.98
CA ASP A 59 -3.40 -14.36 8.60
C ASP A 59 -3.94 -14.39 7.17
N LYS A 60 -4.99 -13.60 6.98
CA LYS A 60 -5.60 -13.39 5.69
C LYS A 60 -5.25 -12.01 5.17
N TRP A 61 -4.94 -11.97 3.90
CA TRP A 61 -4.36 -10.82 3.24
C TRP A 61 -5.22 -10.35 2.09
N ARG A 62 -5.07 -9.06 1.81
CA ARG A 62 -5.54 -8.42 0.60
C ARG A 62 -4.33 -7.92 -0.16
N LEU A 63 -4.37 -8.10 -1.46
CA LEU A 63 -3.35 -7.60 -2.36
C LEU A 63 -3.58 -6.11 -2.67
N VAL A 64 -2.50 -5.35 -2.74
CA VAL A 64 -2.49 -3.96 -3.17
C VAL A 64 -1.52 -3.86 -4.34
N LYS A 65 -2.08 -3.66 -5.52
CA LYS A 65 -1.35 -3.47 -6.76
C LYS A 65 -0.95 -2.00 -6.92
N PRO A 66 0.16 -1.69 -7.60
CA PRO A 66 0.40 -0.33 -8.06
C PRO A 66 -0.68 0.07 -9.06
N ILE A 67 -1.07 1.33 -9.03
CA ILE A 67 -2.03 1.93 -9.95
C ILE A 67 -1.32 2.92 -10.86
N ASP A 68 -1.90 3.22 -12.01
CA ASP A 68 -1.38 4.27 -12.88
C ASP A 68 -1.58 5.68 -12.27
N TYR A 69 -0.93 6.66 -12.91
CA TYR A 69 -1.01 8.05 -12.48
C TYR A 69 -2.43 8.60 -12.55
N GLU A 70 -3.18 8.31 -13.61
CA GLU A 70 -4.50 8.90 -13.82
C GLU A 70 -5.48 8.43 -12.74
N LYS A 71 -5.43 7.13 -12.41
CA LYS A 71 -6.23 6.55 -11.33
C LYS A 71 -5.80 7.07 -9.97
N ALA A 72 -4.49 7.18 -9.72
CA ALA A 72 -3.99 7.76 -8.47
C ALA A 72 -4.46 9.21 -8.29
N ASN A 73 -4.45 9.99 -9.37
CA ASN A 73 -4.87 11.38 -9.39
C ASN A 73 -6.38 11.52 -9.16
N GLU A 74 -7.19 10.69 -9.81
CA GLU A 74 -8.64 10.60 -9.58
C GLU A 74 -8.96 10.26 -8.12
N LEU A 75 -8.33 9.21 -7.57
CA LEU A 75 -8.53 8.79 -6.19
C LEU A 75 -8.11 9.89 -5.19
N PHE A 76 -7.01 10.60 -5.45
CA PHE A 76 -6.56 11.70 -4.61
C PHE A 76 -7.53 12.90 -4.63
N LYS A 77 -8.08 13.24 -5.80
CA LYS A 77 -9.15 14.25 -5.93
C LYS A 77 -10.37 13.86 -5.11
N ASN A 78 -10.66 12.56 -5.01
CA ASN A 78 -11.69 11.96 -4.16
C ASN A 78 -11.24 11.72 -2.71
N PHE A 79 -10.29 12.52 -2.21
CA PHE A 79 -9.79 12.52 -0.83
C PHE A 79 -9.14 11.22 -0.35
N ARG A 80 -8.80 10.30 -1.26
CA ARG A 80 -8.03 9.10 -0.89
C ARG A 80 -6.57 9.45 -0.64
N VAL A 81 -5.95 8.62 0.20
CA VAL A 81 -4.52 8.72 0.49
C VAL A 81 -3.74 7.94 -0.56
N ILE A 82 -2.76 8.60 -1.17
CA ILE A 82 -1.86 8.00 -2.17
C ILE A 82 -0.46 7.90 -1.59
N GLU A 83 0.16 6.74 -1.68
CA GLU A 83 1.57 6.54 -1.37
C GLU A 83 2.35 6.43 -2.70
N LEU A 84 3.32 7.32 -2.90
CA LEU A 84 4.33 7.19 -3.95
C LEU A 84 5.54 6.45 -3.38
N ARG A 85 6.08 5.51 -4.15
CA ARG A 85 7.28 4.78 -3.81
C ARG A 85 8.28 4.80 -4.95
N PHE A 86 9.49 5.27 -4.64
CA PHE A 86 10.57 5.43 -5.61
C PHE A 86 11.46 4.19 -5.65
N ALA A 87 12.26 4.08 -6.71
CA ALA A 87 13.17 2.94 -6.91
C ALA A 87 14.22 2.79 -5.79
N ASP A 88 14.63 3.90 -5.16
CA ASP A 88 15.55 3.93 -4.02
C ASP A 88 14.91 3.44 -2.69
N GLY A 89 13.61 3.12 -2.71
CA GLY A 89 12.85 2.67 -1.55
C GLY A 89 12.28 3.80 -0.68
N THR A 90 12.57 5.06 -1.01
CA THR A 90 11.93 6.21 -0.38
C THR A 90 10.44 6.23 -0.71
N LYS A 91 9.65 6.85 0.17
CA LYS A 91 8.21 6.97 -0.02
C LYS A 91 7.68 8.32 0.41
N ARG A 92 6.65 8.79 -0.28
CA ARG A 92 5.91 10.02 0.03
C ARG A 92 4.43 9.70 0.13
N ILE A 93 3.75 10.27 1.13
CA ILE A 93 2.31 10.05 1.36
C ILE A 93 1.59 11.36 1.09
N PHE A 94 0.64 11.32 0.17
CA PHE A 94 -0.21 12.44 -0.22
C PHE A 94 -1.61 12.24 0.31
N ARG A 95 -2.14 13.27 0.97
CA ARG A 95 -3.52 13.34 1.46
C ARG A 95 -3.95 14.80 1.55
N LYS A 96 -5.19 15.11 1.20
CA LYS A 96 -5.71 16.48 1.25
C LYS A 96 -5.88 17.02 2.67
N MET A 97 -6.15 16.14 3.63
CA MET A 97 -6.31 16.47 5.05
C MET A 97 -5.09 15.97 5.84
N PRO A 98 -4.02 16.76 6.00
CA PRO A 98 -2.92 16.40 6.88
C PRO A 98 -3.31 16.53 8.36
N TYR A 99 -2.65 15.75 9.22
CA TYR A 99 -2.94 15.73 10.67
C TYR A 99 -2.68 17.06 11.39
N ASN A 100 -2.01 18.01 10.74
CA ASN A 100 -1.70 19.33 11.28
C ASN A 100 -2.74 20.41 10.89
N ASN A 101 -3.92 20.01 10.36
CA ASN A 101 -5.03 20.90 9.99
C ASN A 101 -4.73 21.99 8.96
N ASN A 102 -3.60 21.92 8.25
CA ASN A 102 -3.33 22.81 7.11
C ASN A 102 -3.73 22.11 5.82
N PRO A 103 -4.93 22.35 5.26
CA PRO A 103 -5.39 21.65 4.07
C PRO A 103 -4.40 21.85 2.91
N ILE A 104 -4.03 20.74 2.26
CA ILE A 104 -3.24 20.80 1.03
C ILE A 104 -4.22 21.09 -0.11
N ILE A 105 -4.17 22.32 -0.64
CA ILE A 105 -4.95 22.76 -1.82
C ILE A 105 -4.22 22.35 -3.12
N GLU A 106 -3.58 21.19 -3.15
CA GLU A 106 -3.06 20.65 -4.41
C GLU A 106 -4.22 20.07 -5.23
N SER A 107 -4.20 20.36 -6.54
CA SER A 107 -5.21 19.89 -7.49
C SER A 107 -5.06 18.40 -7.85
N GLY A 108 -3.89 17.81 -7.59
CA GLY A 108 -3.55 16.44 -7.95
C GLY A 108 -2.31 15.92 -7.26
N VAL A 109 -2.01 14.63 -7.44
CA VAL A 109 -0.69 14.08 -7.08
C VAL A 109 0.34 14.43 -8.16
N PRO A 110 1.63 14.59 -7.80
CA PRO A 110 2.67 14.85 -8.79
C PRO A 110 2.83 13.66 -9.75
N LYS A 111 2.98 13.96 -11.05
CA LYS A 111 3.34 12.98 -12.07
C LYS A 111 4.85 12.77 -12.05
N VAL A 112 5.28 11.54 -11.78
CA VAL A 112 6.69 11.17 -11.65
C VAL A 112 6.94 9.92 -12.48
N GLN A 113 8.02 9.89 -13.25
CA GLN A 113 8.38 8.74 -14.09
C GLN A 113 8.87 7.53 -13.28
N ASP A 114 9.72 7.75 -12.27
CA ASP A 114 10.39 6.68 -11.52
C ASP A 114 9.71 6.34 -10.19
N ALA A 115 8.38 6.31 -10.17
CA ALA A 115 7.61 6.00 -8.97
C ALA A 115 6.40 5.10 -9.25
N LEU A 116 6.09 4.26 -8.26
CA LEU A 116 4.85 3.49 -8.19
C LEU A 116 3.85 4.20 -7.29
N TYR A 117 2.60 4.25 -7.73
CA TYR A 117 1.49 4.82 -6.97
C TYR A 117 0.71 3.69 -6.30
N TYR A 118 0.39 3.86 -5.03
CA TYR A 118 -0.46 2.93 -4.29
C TYR A 118 -1.57 3.67 -3.56
N CYS A 119 -2.77 3.11 -3.57
CA CYS A 119 -3.83 3.51 -2.66
C CYS A 119 -4.21 2.31 -1.78
N LEU A 120 -3.79 2.34 -0.51
CA LEU A 120 -4.01 1.23 0.43
C LEU A 120 -5.48 0.99 0.74
N SER A 121 -6.41 1.90 0.46
CA SER A 121 -7.84 1.68 0.65
C SER A 121 -8.59 1.37 -0.65
N TYR A 122 -7.89 1.34 -1.78
CA TYR A 122 -8.47 1.04 -3.09
C TYR A 122 -8.41 -0.46 -3.37
N HIS A 123 -9.47 -0.97 -3.98
CA HIS A 123 -9.57 -2.29 -4.59
C HIS A 123 -10.28 -2.12 -5.94
N GLU A 124 -9.76 -2.77 -6.97
CA GLU A 124 -10.53 -2.97 -8.20
C GLU A 124 -11.64 -3.97 -7.87
N GLU A 125 -12.90 -3.55 -7.98
CA GLU A 125 -14.02 -4.48 -8.07
C GLU A 125 -14.03 -4.95 -9.53
N GLU A 126 -13.71 -6.23 -9.76
CA GLU A 126 -14.00 -6.90 -11.03
C GLU A 126 -15.51 -7.09 -11.20
#